data_AF-A0A8S0TDK3-F1
#
_entry.id   AF-A0A8S0TDK3-F1
#
_cell.length_a   1.000
_cell.length_b   1.000
_cell.length_c   1.000
_cell.angle_alpha   90.00
_cell.angle_beta   90.00
_cell.angle_gamma   90.00
#
_symmetry.space_group_name_H-M   'P 1'
#
loop_
_entity.id
_entity.type
_entity.pdbx_description
1 polymer ?
#
loop_
_entity_poly.entity_id
_entity_poly.type
_entity_poly.pdbx_seq_one_letter_code
_entity_poly.pdbx_strand_id
1 'polypeptide(L)'
;MEEWNIVEAFIELQRGKMRVGEDESQDWFGGDDRHKVVIVEGNYLFLDEEVWKDISSIFDEKWFIDLDIEKAMQRVVRRHISTGKPPDVAKWRIDYNDRPNAELIIKSKKNADLLIKSVDFSR
;
A
#
# COMPACT_ATOMS: atom_id res chain seq x y z
N MET A 1 7.82 5.16 -18.61
CA MET A 1 6.46 4.67 -18.28
C MET A 1 6.58 3.83 -17.02
N GLU A 2 6.52 4.53 -15.89
CA GLU A 2 6.57 3.93 -14.55
C GLU A 2 5.17 3.47 -14.17
N GLU A 3 4.80 2.27 -14.63
CA GLU A 3 3.61 1.62 -14.11
C GLU A 3 3.97 0.93 -12.79
N TRP A 4 3.77 1.68 -11.70
CA TRP A 4 3.64 1.22 -10.33
C TRP A 4 2.56 0.14 -10.28
N ASN A 5 2.96 -1.13 -10.39
CA ASN A 5 2.03 -2.24 -10.25
C ASN A 5 1.82 -2.51 -8.75
N ILE A 6 0.96 -1.67 -8.16
CA ILE A 6 0.27 -1.78 -6.86
C ILE A 6 0.37 -3.19 -6.28
N VAL A 7 1.13 -3.42 -5.22
CA VAL A 7 0.84 -4.58 -4.35
C VAL A 7 -0.29 -4.12 -3.42
N GLU A 8 -1.20 -5.04 -3.11
CA GLU A 8 -2.56 -4.81 -2.62
C GLU A 8 -2.74 -3.67 -1.59
N ALA A 9 -3.73 -2.81 -1.88
CA ALA A 9 -4.56 -1.96 -1.04
C ALA A 9 -4.42 -2.10 0.50
N PHE A 10 -4.20 -0.97 1.19
CA PHE A 10 -4.29 -0.84 2.65
C PHE A 10 -5.51 0.01 3.03
N ILE A 11 -6.36 -0.53 3.90
CA ILE A 11 -7.56 0.17 4.36
C ILE A 11 -7.30 0.78 5.74
N GLU A 12 -7.51 2.08 5.92
CA GLU A 12 -7.38 2.74 7.23
C GLU A 12 -8.47 3.79 7.49
N LEU A 13 -8.96 3.95 8.72
CA LEU A 13 -10.02 4.90 9.04
C LEU A 13 -9.46 6.19 9.66
N GLN A 14 -9.34 7.29 8.90
CA GLN A 14 -9.03 8.62 9.46
C GLN A 14 -10.25 9.29 10.10
N ARG A 15 -10.24 9.57 11.41
CA ARG A 15 -11.30 10.34 12.07
C ARG A 15 -10.84 11.78 12.32
N GLY A 16 -10.81 12.62 11.29
CA GLY A 16 -10.51 14.04 11.49
C GLY A 16 -10.22 14.84 10.23
N LYS A 17 -10.27 16.17 10.36
CA LYS A 17 -10.00 17.12 9.28
C LYS A 17 -8.52 17.12 8.92
N MET A 18 -8.17 16.58 7.74
CA MET A 18 -6.85 16.76 7.16
C MET A 18 -6.75 18.17 6.57
N ARG A 19 -5.76 18.96 7.02
CA ARG A 19 -5.34 20.20 6.35
C ARG A 19 -3.92 20.00 5.86
N VAL A 20 -3.79 19.74 4.55
CA VAL A 20 -2.49 19.80 3.87
C VAL A 20 -2.22 21.26 3.50
N GLY A 21 -0.95 21.65 3.56
CA GLY A 21 -0.45 23.04 3.60
C GLY A 21 -0.92 23.99 2.50
N GLU A 22 -0.52 25.25 2.69
CA GLU A 22 -0.86 26.44 1.88
C GLU A 22 -0.40 26.33 0.42
N ASP A 23 -1.08 25.52 -0.40
CA ASP A 23 -1.08 25.63 -1.85
C ASP A 23 -2.47 25.27 -2.37
N GLU A 24 -3.07 26.17 -3.16
CA GLU A 24 -4.47 26.12 -3.62
C GLU A 24 -4.70 25.09 -4.76
N SER A 25 -3.88 24.04 -4.85
CA SER A 25 -3.97 23.03 -5.91
C SER A 25 -4.93 21.89 -5.50
N GLN A 26 -6.22 22.12 -5.77
CA GLN A 26 -7.34 21.18 -5.68
C GLN A 26 -7.42 20.31 -4.41
N ASP A 27 -8.46 20.56 -3.63
CA ASP A 27 -8.94 19.68 -2.58
C ASP A 27 -9.38 18.32 -3.19
N TRP A 28 -8.45 17.37 -3.33
CA TRP A 28 -8.69 16.07 -3.97
C TRP A 28 -9.72 15.23 -3.20
N PHE A 29 -9.83 15.48 -1.89
CA PHE A 29 -10.84 14.88 -1.02
C PHE A 29 -12.18 15.62 -1.05
N GLY A 30 -12.29 16.61 -1.93
CA GLY A 30 -13.52 17.30 -2.23
C GLY A 30 -14.11 18.06 -1.06
N GLY A 31 -13.30 18.70 -0.20
CA GLY A 31 -13.70 19.80 0.71
C GLY A 31 -14.92 19.63 1.59
N ASP A 32 -15.47 18.42 1.65
CA ASP A 32 -16.79 18.16 2.18
C ASP A 32 -16.64 17.44 3.50
N ASP A 33 -17.04 18.13 4.56
CA ASP A 33 -17.01 17.72 5.95
C ASP A 33 -17.96 16.55 6.28
N ARG A 34 -18.63 15.97 5.26
CA ARG A 34 -19.37 14.70 5.38
C ARG A 34 -18.49 13.48 5.60
N HIS A 35 -17.23 13.49 5.16
CA HIS A 35 -16.35 12.33 5.29
C HIS A 35 -15.76 12.24 6.70
N LYS A 36 -16.31 11.34 7.52
CA LYS A 36 -15.83 11.07 8.88
C LYS A 36 -14.61 10.14 8.95
N VAL A 37 -14.27 9.56 7.80
CA VAL A 37 -13.36 8.44 7.61
C VAL A 37 -12.70 8.55 6.25
N VAL A 38 -11.38 8.63 6.20
CA VAL A 38 -10.59 8.55 4.96
C VAL A 38 -9.65 7.37 5.03
N ILE A 39 -9.67 6.56 3.97
CA ILE A 39 -8.79 5.40 3.77
C ILE A 39 -7.69 5.77 2.79
N VAL A 40 -6.45 5.64 3.25
CA VAL A 40 -5.26 5.82 2.42
C VAL A 40 -4.56 4.48 2.25
N GLU A 41 -4.43 4.05 1.00
CA GLU A 41 -3.71 2.83 0.65
C GLU A 41 -2.36 3.12 0.01
N GLY A 42 -1.33 2.36 0.42
CA GLY A 42 -0.02 2.47 -0.21
C GLY A 42 1.02 1.55 0.40
N ASN A 43 1.99 1.16 -0.42
CA ASN A 43 3.06 0.24 -0.05
C ASN A 43 4.07 0.84 0.94
N TYR A 44 4.32 2.15 0.87
CA TYR A 44 5.46 2.80 1.52
C TYR A 44 5.09 3.69 2.71
N LEU A 45 3.82 3.71 3.11
CA LEU A 45 3.30 4.58 4.17
C LEU A 45 3.96 4.36 5.55
N PHE A 46 4.58 3.19 5.74
CA PHE A 46 5.23 2.79 6.98
C PHE A 46 6.76 2.93 6.94
N LEU A 47 7.36 3.30 5.81
CA LEU A 47 8.81 3.43 5.68
C LEU A 47 9.34 4.63 6.47
N ASP A 48 10.45 4.43 7.18
CA ASP A 48 11.16 5.47 7.94
C ASP A 48 12.32 6.06 7.09
N GLU A 49 12.00 6.41 5.84
CA GLU A 49 12.91 7.09 4.91
C GLU A 49 12.46 8.54 4.72
N GLU A 50 13.38 9.48 4.46
CA GLU A 50 13.10 10.94 4.48
C GLU A 50 11.85 11.37 3.69
N VAL A 51 11.56 10.74 2.54
CA VAL A 51 10.39 11.08 1.71
C VAL A 51 9.07 10.59 2.31
N TRP A 52 9.08 9.51 3.10
CA TRP A 52 7.91 8.84 3.65
C TRP A 52 7.73 9.06 5.14
N LYS A 53 8.76 9.56 5.81
CA LYS A 53 8.78 9.73 7.27
C LYS A 53 7.68 10.67 7.76
N ASP A 54 7.49 11.77 7.05
CA ASP A 54 6.51 12.79 7.44
C ASP A 54 5.08 12.27 7.31
N ILE A 55 4.79 11.49 6.25
CA ILE A 55 3.44 10.95 6.04
C ILE A 55 3.05 9.91 7.10
N SER A 56 4.01 9.15 7.64
CA SER A 56 3.72 8.18 8.72
C SER A 56 3.20 8.84 10.00
N SER A 57 3.47 10.14 10.20
CA SER A 57 3.07 10.90 11.39
C SER A 57 1.68 11.52 11.30
N ILE A 58 1.08 11.59 10.11
CA ILE A 58 -0.25 12.20 9.91
C ILE A 58 -1.41 11.23 10.11
N PHE A 59 -1.12 9.93 10.21
CA PHE A 59 -2.13 8.88 10.36
C PHE A 59 -2.56 8.70 11.82
N ASP A 60 -3.88 8.64 12.04
CA ASP A 60 -4.49 8.39 13.36
C ASP A 60 -4.27 6.93 13.81
N GLU A 61 -4.38 5.98 12.87
CA GLU A 61 -4.11 4.56 13.08
C GLU A 61 -3.20 4.07 11.96
N LYS A 62 -2.55 2.91 12.08
CA LYS A 62 -1.67 2.40 11.03
C LYS A 62 -1.79 0.89 10.94
N TRP A 63 -2.44 0.37 9.90
CA TRP A 63 -2.77 -1.05 9.82
C TRP A 63 -1.98 -1.74 8.70
N PHE A 64 -1.24 -2.80 9.04
CA PHE A 64 -0.46 -3.56 8.09
C PHE A 64 -1.08 -4.92 7.81
N ILE A 65 -1.26 -5.26 6.53
CA ILE A 65 -1.74 -6.58 6.10
C ILE A 65 -0.57 -7.57 6.09
N ASP A 66 -0.55 -8.49 7.06
CA ASP A 66 0.47 -9.53 7.20
C ASP A 66 0.11 -10.75 6.35
N LEU A 67 0.90 -11.00 5.32
CA LEU A 67 0.77 -12.11 4.39
C LEU A 67 2.14 -12.74 4.15
N ASP A 68 2.16 -14.07 4.01
CA ASP A 68 3.33 -14.80 3.56
C ASP A 68 3.80 -14.31 2.18
N ILE A 69 5.08 -13.94 2.08
CA ILE A 69 5.63 -13.32 0.86
C ILE A 69 5.51 -14.25 -0.36
N GLU A 70 5.65 -15.56 -0.20
CA GLU A 70 5.53 -16.50 -1.32
C GLU A 70 4.10 -16.54 -1.83
N LYS A 71 3.11 -16.55 -0.92
CA LYS A 71 1.70 -16.41 -1.30
C LYS A 71 1.42 -15.08 -2.00
N ALA A 72 2.01 -13.98 -1.52
CA ALA A 72 1.88 -12.67 -2.15
C ALA A 72 2.43 -12.69 -3.59
N MET A 73 3.64 -13.22 -3.79
CA MET A 73 4.25 -13.31 -5.12
C MET A 73 3.45 -14.20 -6.08
N GLN A 74 2.84 -15.29 -5.58
CA GLN A 74 1.91 -16.11 -6.37
C GLN A 74 0.66 -15.33 -6.80
N ARG A 75 0.12 -14.46 -5.95
CA ARG A 75 -1.01 -13.58 -6.33
C ARG A 75 -0.58 -12.55 -7.37
N VAL A 76 0.58 -11.91 -7.18
CA VAL A 76 1.08 -10.88 -8.08
C VAL A 76 1.43 -11.44 -9.47
N VAL A 77 2.06 -12.62 -9.55
CA VAL A 77 2.37 -13.24 -10.85
C VAL A 77 1.10 -13.62 -11.61
N ARG A 78 0.08 -14.17 -10.92
CA ARG A 78 -1.22 -14.47 -11.51
C ARG A 78 -1.88 -13.20 -12.05
N ARG A 79 -1.77 -12.09 -11.32
CA ARG A 79 -2.31 -10.80 -11.75
C ARG A 79 -1.59 -10.28 -12.99
N HIS A 80 -0.26 -10.26 -13.02
CA HIS A 80 0.52 -9.84 -14.20
C HIS A 80 0.13 -10.65 -15.45
N ILE A 81 -0.04 -11.97 -15.31
CA ILE A 81 -0.49 -12.82 -16.41
C ILE A 81 -1.93 -12.48 -16.83
N SER A 82 -2.84 -12.31 -15.86
CA SER A 82 -4.25 -11.97 -16.16
C SER A 82 -4.42 -10.60 -16.81
N THR A 83 -3.49 -9.66 -16.59
CA THR A 83 -3.47 -8.35 -17.26
C THR A 83 -2.75 -8.38 -18.61
N GLY A 84 -2.39 -9.58 -19.10
CA GLY A 84 -1.87 -9.81 -20.44
C GLY A 84 -0.34 -9.83 -20.56
N LYS A 85 0.41 -9.81 -19.44
CA LYS A 85 1.87 -9.93 -19.52
C LYS A 85 2.29 -11.37 -19.84
N PRO A 86 3.26 -11.58 -20.75
CA PRO A 86 3.87 -12.88 -20.97
C PRO A 86 4.44 -13.49 -19.67
N PRO A 87 4.40 -14.82 -19.48
CA PRO A 87 4.83 -15.45 -18.23
C PRO A 87 6.29 -15.18 -17.84
N ASP A 88 7.19 -15.10 -18.81
CA ASP A 88 8.61 -14.76 -18.61
C ASP A 88 8.79 -13.31 -18.13
N VAL A 89 8.05 -12.37 -18.73
CA VAL A 89 8.04 -10.96 -18.31
C VAL A 89 7.43 -10.81 -16.91
N ALA A 90 6.35 -11.52 -16.61
CA ALA A 90 5.74 -11.54 -15.29
C ALA A 90 6.72 -12.07 -14.23
N LYS A 91 7.44 -13.15 -14.54
CA LYS A 91 8.48 -13.69 -13.65
C LYS A 91 9.62 -12.70 -13.43
N TRP A 92 10.12 -12.08 -14.49
CA TRP A 92 11.18 -11.07 -14.37
C TRP A 92 10.76 -9.90 -13.47
N ARG A 93 9.50 -9.43 -13.59
CA ARG A 93 8.94 -8.39 -12.71
C ARG A 93 8.93 -8.81 -11.25
N ILE A 94 8.54 -10.06 -10.96
CA ILE A 94 8.57 -10.59 -9.60
C ILE A 94 9.98 -10.57 -9.04
N ASP A 95 10.94 -11.14 -9.77
CA ASP A 95 12.31 -11.36 -9.28
C ASP A 95 13.06 -10.04 -9.03
N TYR A 96 12.84 -9.01 -9.87
CA TYR A 96 13.63 -7.79 -9.85
C TYR A 96 12.89 -6.54 -9.34
N ASN A 97 11.57 -6.60 -9.17
CA ASN A 97 10.77 -5.45 -8.73
C ASN A 97 9.84 -5.81 -7.56
N ASP A 98 8.87 -6.70 -7.78
CA ASP A 98 7.82 -6.92 -6.79
C ASP A 98 8.35 -7.56 -5.49
N ARG A 99 9.25 -8.55 -5.59
CA ARG A 99 9.84 -9.22 -4.41
C ARG A 99 10.78 -8.31 -3.61
N PRO A 100 11.78 -7.64 -4.21
CA PRO A 100 12.63 -6.71 -3.46
C PRO A 100 11.83 -5.61 -2.75
N ASN A 101 10.78 -5.09 -3.40
CA ASN A 101 9.88 -4.11 -2.78
C ASN A 101 9.11 -4.72 -1.60
N ALA A 102 8.54 -5.92 -1.77
CA ALA A 102 7.84 -6.60 -0.68
C ALA A 102 8.77 -6.86 0.52
N GLU A 103 10.01 -7.29 0.28
CA GLU A 103 11.01 -7.52 1.33
C GLU A 103 11.39 -6.23 2.07
N LEU A 104 11.43 -5.09 1.39
CA LEU A 104 11.61 -3.78 2.01
C LEU A 104 10.42 -3.42 2.90
N ILE A 105 9.21 -3.52 2.38
CA ILE A 105 7.96 -3.15 3.06
C ILE A 105 7.68 -4.03 4.29
N ILE A 106 8.00 -5.33 4.22
CA ILE A 106 7.81 -6.23 5.38
C ILE A 106 8.64 -5.79 6.59
N LYS A 107 9.81 -5.16 6.37
CA LYS A 107 10.65 -4.65 7.48
C LYS A 107 10.01 -3.47 8.20
N SER A 108 9.13 -2.70 7.54
CA SER A 108 8.41 -1.59 8.16
C SER A 108 7.16 -2.00 8.93
N LYS A 109 6.76 -3.28 8.92
CA LYS A 109 5.55 -3.74 9.65
C LYS A 109 5.57 -3.41 11.16
N LYS A 110 6.76 -3.26 11.74
CA LYS A 110 6.95 -2.86 13.15
C LYS A 110 6.43 -1.46 13.47
N ASN A 111 6.20 -0.63 12.45
CA ASN A 111 5.71 0.74 12.56
C ASN A 111 4.17 0.82 12.48
N ALA A 112 3.49 -0.33 12.35
CA ALA A 112 2.03 -0.41 12.35
C ALA A 112 1.49 -0.55 13.77
N ASP A 113 0.34 0.05 14.02
CA ASP A 113 -0.42 -0.09 15.28
C ASP A 113 -1.15 -1.43 15.34
N LEU A 114 -1.54 -1.97 14.17
CA LEU A 114 -2.25 -3.24 14.04
C LEU A 114 -1.71 -4.08 12.88
N LEU A 115 -1.51 -5.37 13.14
CA LEU A 115 -1.23 -6.37 12.10
C LEU A 115 -2.48 -7.19 11.81
N ILE A 116 -2.98 -7.13 10.57
CA ILE A 116 -4.14 -7.89 10.10
C ILE A 116 -3.63 -9.06 9.27
N LYS A 117 -3.86 -10.29 9.73
CA LYS A 117 -3.46 -11.48 8.97
C LYS A 117 -4.36 -11.67 7.75
N SER A 118 -3.77 -11.75 6.57
CA SER A 118 -4.49 -12.16 5.37
C SER A 118 -4.89 -13.63 5.48
N VAL A 119 -6.16 -13.92 5.28
CA VAL A 119 -6.72 -15.27 5.26
C VAL A 119 -7.20 -15.62 3.85
N ASP A 120 -7.06 -16.89 3.46
CA ASP A 120 -7.63 -17.38 2.21
C ASP A 120 -9.08 -17.82 2.48
N PHE A 121 -10.05 -17.20 1.79
CA PHE A 121 -11.48 -17.50 1.94
C PHE A 121 -12.01 -18.53 0.93
N SER A 122 -11.14 -19.12 0.11
CA SER A 122 -11.53 -20.18 -0.82
C SER A 122 -11.90 -21.45 -0.03
N ARG A 123 -13.20 -21.62 0.23
CA ARG A 123 -13.83 -22.90 0.58
C ARG A 123 -14.05 -23.74 -0.68
#